data_AF-A0ABD5QBP1-F1
#
_entry.id   AF-A0ABD5QBP1-F1
#
_cell.length_a   1.000
_cell.length_b   1.000
_cell.length_c   1.000
_cell.angle_alpha   90.00
_cell.angle_beta   90.00
_cell.angle_gamma   90.00
#
_symmetry.space_group_name_H-M   'P 1'
#
loop_
_entity.id
_entity.type
_entity.pdbx_description
1 polymer ?
#
loop_
_entity_poly.entity_id
_entity_poly.type
_entity_poly.pdbx_seq_one_letter_code
_entity_poly.pdbx_strand_id
1 'polypeptide(L)'
;MDRIVLSTVVYRSPEEVFPYLESFSRYPRYSEHLESVDQRGDGGAGTEYDLRLSWRKFGYTAHSEVTEIDEPETLSWRLTEDVDARGEWRVEPAPEAAPEGEETASRVYFEAIYDPHSADGDAISLPTFISLDWLVSKIQPRLLGEAKEVVARLVADIEGERREVDLAVHESPQ
;
A
#
# COMPACT_ATOMS: atom_id res chain seq x y z
N MET A 1 10.37 -13.89 -8.02
CA MET A 1 9.45 -13.21 -7.08
C MET A 1 10.26 -12.26 -6.25
N ASP A 2 9.88 -10.99 -6.23
CA ASP A 2 10.50 -9.97 -5.41
C ASP A 2 9.60 -9.66 -4.22
N ARG A 3 10.17 -9.07 -3.16
CA ARG A 3 9.44 -8.69 -1.95
C ARG A 3 9.82 -7.27 -1.55
N ILE A 4 8.81 -6.47 -1.27
CA ILE A 4 8.96 -5.13 -0.70
C ILE A 4 8.22 -5.12 0.64
N VAL A 5 8.89 -4.69 1.69
CA VAL A 5 8.26 -4.43 2.99
C VAL A 5 8.53 -2.99 3.37
N LEU A 6 7.45 -2.24 3.60
CA LEU A 6 7.48 -0.87 4.10
C LEU A 6 6.96 -0.87 5.52
N SER A 7 7.46 0.02 6.38
CA SER A 7 6.87 0.22 7.69
C SER A 7 6.92 1.67 8.15
N THR A 8 5.91 2.09 8.91
CA THR A 8 5.85 3.37 9.62
C THR A 8 5.34 3.16 11.04
N VAL A 9 5.55 4.14 11.92
CA VAL A 9 4.95 4.18 13.27
C VAL A 9 3.79 5.17 13.28
N VAL A 10 2.71 4.79 13.94
CA VAL A 10 1.51 5.59 14.18
C VAL A 10 1.24 5.63 15.68
N TYR A 11 0.94 6.80 16.23
CA TYR A 11 0.74 7.01 17.67
C TYR A 11 -0.69 6.71 18.10
N ARG A 12 -1.23 5.57 17.66
CA ARG A 12 -2.56 5.07 17.99
C ARG A 12 -2.50 3.56 18.19
N SER A 13 -3.50 2.99 18.86
CA SER A 13 -3.55 1.54 19.09
C SER A 13 -3.89 0.78 17.79
N PRO A 14 -3.62 -0.53 17.70
CA PRO A 14 -3.99 -1.30 16.51
C PRO A 14 -5.47 -1.18 16.16
N GLU A 15 -6.35 -1.17 17.16
CA GLU A 15 -7.81 -1.03 16.99
C GLU A 15 -8.22 0.30 16.38
N GLU A 16 -7.46 1.36 16.62
CA GLU A 16 -7.70 2.68 16.02
C GLU A 16 -7.10 2.80 14.62
N VAL A 17 -5.97 2.14 14.36
CA VAL A 17 -5.24 2.19 13.10
C VAL A 17 -5.89 1.30 12.04
N PHE A 18 -6.24 0.07 12.40
CA PHE A 18 -6.69 -0.98 11.46
C PHE A 18 -7.88 -0.57 10.58
N PRO A 19 -8.93 0.10 11.10
CA PRO A 19 -10.08 0.52 10.29
C PRO A 19 -9.72 1.47 9.14
N TYR A 20 -8.62 2.21 9.25
CA TYR A 20 -8.13 3.06 8.17
C TYR A 20 -7.45 2.26 7.06
N LEU A 21 -6.81 1.14 7.40
CA LEU A 21 -6.18 0.24 6.44
C LEU A 21 -7.23 -0.53 5.64
N GLU A 22 -8.27 -1.02 6.31
CA GLU A 22 -9.42 -1.70 5.69
C GLU A 22 -10.22 -0.79 4.74
N SER A 23 -10.25 0.52 5.01
CA SER A 23 -11.02 1.49 4.24
C SER A 23 -10.36 1.92 2.92
N PHE A 24 -10.05 0.98 2.01
CA PHE A 24 -9.42 1.25 0.70
C PHE A 24 -10.12 2.35 -0.13
N SER A 25 -11.44 2.47 -0.02
CA SER A 25 -12.22 3.51 -0.70
C SER A 25 -11.84 4.94 -0.29
N ARG A 26 -11.14 5.12 0.85
CA ARG A 26 -10.60 6.42 1.30
C ARG A 26 -9.26 6.77 0.67
N TYR A 27 -8.55 5.79 0.10
CA TYR A 27 -7.17 5.95 -0.36
C TYR A 27 -6.97 7.00 -1.47
N PRO A 28 -7.94 7.30 -2.36
CA PRO A 28 -7.82 8.42 -3.30
C PRO A 28 -7.52 9.78 -2.63
N ARG A 29 -7.88 9.95 -1.34
CA ARG A 29 -7.58 11.17 -0.58
C ARG A 29 -6.11 11.28 -0.18
N TYR A 30 -5.41 10.15 -0.17
CA TYR A 30 -4.03 10.07 0.28
C TYR A 30 -3.03 10.07 -0.87
N SER A 31 -3.44 9.89 -2.14
CA SER A 31 -2.52 9.88 -3.29
C SER A 31 -3.03 10.77 -4.42
N GLU A 32 -2.15 11.60 -5.00
CA GLU A 32 -2.50 12.40 -6.17
C GLU A 32 -2.59 11.56 -7.46
N HIS A 33 -2.01 10.35 -7.43
CA HIS A 33 -1.99 9.44 -8.58
C HIS A 33 -3.10 8.40 -8.52
N LEU A 34 -3.81 8.25 -7.41
CA LEU A 34 -4.97 7.36 -7.28
C LEU A 34 -6.25 8.17 -7.51
N GLU A 35 -6.79 8.11 -8.73
CA GLU A 35 -7.95 8.91 -9.13
C GLU A 35 -9.24 8.40 -8.47
N SER A 36 -9.45 7.09 -8.48
CA SER A 36 -10.65 6.46 -7.94
C SER A 36 -10.39 5.05 -7.45
N VAL A 37 -11.24 4.60 -6.53
CA VAL A 37 -11.33 3.21 -6.08
C VAL A 37 -12.77 2.78 -6.27
N ASP A 38 -13.00 1.80 -7.13
CA ASP A 38 -14.30 1.19 -7.32
C ASP A 38 -14.36 -0.10 -6.50
N GLN A 39 -15.27 -0.17 -5.53
CA GLN A 39 -15.43 -1.30 -4.61
C GLN A 39 -16.59 -2.21 -5.07
N ARG A 40 -16.35 -3.52 -5.06
CA ARG A 40 -17.36 -4.56 -5.27
C ARG A 40 -17.33 -5.53 -4.09
N GLY A 41 -18.19 -5.28 -3.11
CA GLY A 41 -18.27 -6.05 -1.87
C GLY A 41 -18.55 -5.13 -0.69
N ASP A 42 -18.54 -5.68 0.52
CA ASP A 42 -18.83 -4.96 1.76
C ASP A 42 -17.59 -4.35 2.44
N GLY A 43 -16.39 -4.70 1.97
CA GLY A 43 -15.11 -4.30 2.56
C GLY A 43 -14.35 -5.47 3.20
N GLY A 44 -15.04 -6.59 3.45
CA GLY A 44 -14.46 -7.79 4.03
C GLY A 44 -13.74 -8.69 3.03
N ALA A 45 -13.33 -9.86 3.49
CA ALA A 45 -12.75 -10.89 2.64
C ALA A 45 -13.67 -11.26 1.45
N GLY A 46 -13.09 -11.38 0.26
CA GLY A 46 -13.76 -11.53 -1.02
C GLY A 46 -14.19 -10.21 -1.67
N THR A 47 -14.00 -9.06 -1.02
CA THR A 47 -14.26 -7.75 -1.64
C THR A 47 -13.20 -7.45 -2.70
N GLU A 48 -13.66 -7.08 -3.89
CA GLU A 48 -12.80 -6.65 -4.98
C GLU A 48 -12.70 -5.12 -5.05
N TYR A 49 -11.54 -4.63 -5.47
CA TYR A 49 -11.26 -3.22 -5.67
C TYR A 49 -10.55 -3.00 -6.99
N ASP A 50 -11.04 -2.03 -7.77
CA ASP A 50 -10.34 -1.49 -8.93
C ASP A 50 -9.73 -0.14 -8.54
N LEU A 51 -8.40 -0.09 -8.46
CA LEU A 51 -7.65 1.11 -8.10
C LEU A 51 -7.19 1.79 -9.39
N ARG A 52 -7.88 2.85 -9.79
CA ARG A 52 -7.55 3.61 -11.00
C ARG A 52 -6.42 4.59 -10.73
N LEU A 53 -5.25 4.26 -11.24
CA LEU A 53 -4.04 5.06 -11.13
C LEU A 53 -3.81 5.86 -12.41
N SER A 54 -3.39 7.11 -12.26
CA SER A 54 -3.18 8.03 -13.38
C SER A 54 -1.98 8.92 -13.12
N TRP A 55 -1.03 8.81 -14.03
CA TRP A 55 0.12 9.68 -14.16
C TRP A 55 -0.01 10.47 -15.47
N ARG A 56 0.68 11.60 -15.58
CA ARG A 56 0.59 12.55 -16.72
C ARG A 56 0.65 11.92 -18.13
N LYS A 57 1.20 10.71 -18.30
CA LYS A 57 1.25 9.99 -19.58
C LYS A 57 0.75 8.54 -19.54
N PHE A 58 0.36 8.02 -18.38
CA PHE A 58 0.04 6.60 -18.20
C PHE A 58 -1.13 6.44 -17.24
N GLY A 59 -2.09 5.59 -17.59
CA GLY A 59 -3.14 5.14 -16.69
C GLY A 59 -3.02 3.63 -16.50
N TYR A 60 -3.28 3.15 -15.29
CA TYR A 60 -3.30 1.73 -14.96
C TYR A 60 -4.42 1.48 -13.96
N THR A 61 -5.16 0.38 -14.11
CA THR A 61 -6.15 -0.04 -13.11
C THR A 61 -5.62 -1.29 -12.45
N ALA A 62 -5.32 -1.22 -11.15
CA ALA A 62 -4.97 -2.43 -10.40
C ALA A 62 -6.27 -3.12 -9.95
N HIS A 63 -6.48 -4.35 -10.39
CA HIS A 63 -7.58 -5.19 -9.96
C HIS A 63 -7.12 -6.03 -8.77
N SER A 64 -7.75 -5.84 -7.61
CA SER A 64 -7.34 -6.48 -6.36
C SER A 64 -8.53 -7.09 -5.62
N GLU A 65 -8.24 -8.06 -4.77
CA GLU A 65 -9.20 -8.73 -3.90
C GLU A 65 -8.61 -8.83 -2.49
N VAL A 66 -9.41 -8.50 -1.47
CA VAL A 66 -9.08 -8.81 -0.08
C VAL A 66 -9.32 -10.29 0.15
N THR A 67 -8.30 -11.04 0.54
CA THR A 67 -8.42 -12.49 0.69
C THR A 67 -8.73 -12.91 2.12
N GLU A 68 -8.26 -12.15 3.10
CA GLU A 68 -8.40 -12.47 4.52
C GLU A 68 -8.25 -11.21 5.38
N ILE A 69 -8.97 -11.17 6.50
CA ILE A 69 -8.91 -10.11 7.51
C ILE A 69 -8.88 -10.80 8.88
N ASP A 70 -7.88 -10.47 9.69
CA ASP A 70 -7.80 -10.84 11.11
C ASP A 70 -7.66 -9.55 11.93
N GLU A 71 -8.79 -8.97 12.32
CA GLU A 71 -8.82 -7.69 13.04
C GLU A 71 -8.24 -7.83 14.46
N PRO A 72 -7.46 -6.86 14.95
CA PRO A 72 -7.00 -5.61 14.30
C PRO A 72 -5.59 -5.74 13.70
N GLU A 73 -5.11 -6.95 13.43
CA GLU A 73 -3.69 -7.21 13.20
C GLU A 73 -3.34 -7.32 11.72
N THR A 74 -4.17 -7.97 10.90
CA THR A 74 -3.78 -8.32 9.52
C THR A 74 -4.89 -8.16 8.49
N LEU A 75 -4.52 -7.71 7.29
CA LEU A 75 -5.36 -7.71 6.10
C LEU A 75 -4.55 -8.20 4.91
N SER A 76 -4.91 -9.35 4.36
CA SER A 76 -4.28 -9.95 3.19
C SER A 76 -5.02 -9.61 1.90
N TRP A 77 -4.26 -9.38 0.83
CA TRP A 77 -4.79 -9.02 -0.47
C TRP A 77 -4.00 -9.68 -1.60
N ARG A 78 -4.60 -9.73 -2.79
CA ARG A 78 -3.93 -10.13 -4.03
C ARG A 78 -4.39 -9.29 -5.21
N LEU A 79 -3.54 -9.17 -6.22
CA LEU A 79 -3.99 -8.76 -7.55
C LEU A 79 -4.64 -9.95 -8.26
N THR A 80 -5.73 -9.68 -8.96
CA THR A 80 -6.51 -10.70 -9.68
C THR A 80 -6.21 -10.72 -11.18
N GLU A 81 -5.59 -9.66 -11.70
CA GLU A 81 -5.24 -9.49 -13.11
C GLU A 81 -3.81 -8.96 -13.27
N ASP A 82 -3.32 -9.01 -14.51
CA ASP A 82 -2.08 -8.41 -15.03
C ASP A 82 -0.75 -8.93 -14.49
N VAL A 83 -0.61 -9.16 -13.18
CA VAL A 83 0.62 -9.61 -12.54
C VAL A 83 0.29 -10.42 -11.28
N ASP A 84 1.00 -11.52 -11.07
CA ASP A 84 0.94 -12.27 -9.80
C ASP A 84 1.60 -11.42 -8.71
N ALA A 85 0.75 -10.75 -7.94
CA ALA A 85 1.15 -9.99 -6.77
C ALA A 85 0.17 -10.24 -5.63
N ARG A 86 0.72 -10.33 -4.42
CA ARG A 86 -0.03 -10.53 -3.19
C ARG A 86 0.69 -9.86 -2.04
N GLY A 87 -0.04 -9.57 -0.98
CA GLY A 87 0.53 -8.84 0.11
C GLY A 87 -0.34 -8.82 1.35
N GLU A 88 0.14 -8.07 2.32
CA GLU A 88 -0.45 -8.00 3.63
C GLU A 88 -0.20 -6.62 4.25
N TRP A 89 -1.24 -6.06 4.85
CA TRP A 89 -1.10 -5.02 5.86
C TRP A 89 -1.00 -5.68 7.22
N ARG A 90 -0.02 -5.29 8.02
CA ARG A 90 0.10 -5.73 9.41
C ARG A 90 0.18 -4.55 10.37
N VAL A 91 -0.50 -4.65 11.49
CA VAL A 91 -0.44 -3.66 12.57
C VAL A 91 0.01 -4.36 13.84
N GLU A 92 1.18 -3.97 14.34
CA GLU A 92 1.76 -4.53 15.56
C GLU A 92 1.82 -3.44 16.64
N PRO A 93 1.46 -3.73 17.90
CA PRO A 93 1.72 -2.80 19.00
C PRO A 93 3.22 -2.48 19.10
N ALA A 94 3.55 -1.20 19.26
CA ALA A 94 4.92 -0.70 19.40
C ALA A 94 5.01 0.37 20.51
N PRO A 95 4.62 0.05 21.76
CA PRO A 95 4.56 1.03 22.86
C PRO A 95 5.90 1.72 23.12
N GLU A 96 7.02 1.07 22.84
CA GLU A 96 8.37 1.63 22.95
C GLU A 96 8.67 2.73 21.93
N ALA A 97 7.87 2.84 20.86
CA ALA A 97 7.98 3.87 19.84
C ALA A 97 7.06 5.09 20.12
N ALA A 98 6.25 5.04 21.18
CA ALA A 98 5.41 6.16 21.59
C ALA A 98 6.28 7.29 22.17
N PRO A 99 6.19 8.53 21.64
CA PRO A 99 6.87 9.67 22.22
C PRO A 99 6.22 10.08 23.54
N GLU A 100 6.91 10.94 24.30
CA GLU A 100 6.37 11.47 25.56
C GLU A 100 5.05 12.22 25.30
N GLY A 101 3.98 11.78 25.97
CA GLY A 101 2.64 12.36 25.84
C GLY A 101 1.65 11.51 25.01
N GLU A 102 2.12 10.53 24.25
CA GLU A 102 1.26 9.56 23.56
C GLU A 102 1.04 8.31 24.42
N GLU A 103 -0.21 7.84 24.50
CA GLU A 103 -0.56 6.68 25.34
C GLU A 103 -0.19 5.34 24.69
N THR A 104 -0.25 5.27 23.36
CA THR A 104 0.02 4.06 22.59
C THR A 104 0.73 4.39 21.28
N ALA A 105 1.38 3.38 20.70
CA ALA A 105 1.86 3.43 19.34
C ALA A 105 1.77 2.05 18.71
N SER A 106 1.64 2.03 17.39
CA SER A 106 1.61 0.84 16.56
C SER A 106 2.56 1.01 15.38
N ARG A 107 3.17 -0.10 14.98
CA ARG A 107 3.94 -0.19 13.75
C ARG A 107 3.06 -0.79 12.67
N VAL A 108 2.89 -0.05 11.58
CA VAL A 108 2.16 -0.48 10.41
C VAL A 108 3.15 -0.97 9.38
N TYR A 109 2.92 -2.16 8.86
CA TYR A 109 3.68 -2.75 7.76
C TYR A 109 2.80 -2.87 6.53
N PHE A 110 3.38 -2.56 5.38
CA PHE A 110 2.85 -2.93 4.08
C PHE A 110 3.84 -3.89 3.43
N GLU A 111 3.39 -5.10 3.15
CA GLU A 111 4.17 -6.11 2.46
C GLU A 111 3.55 -6.42 1.10
N ALA A 112 4.38 -6.49 0.07
CA ALA A 112 4.00 -6.94 -1.26
C ALA A 112 5.05 -7.91 -1.80
N ILE A 113 4.60 -9.08 -2.24
CA ILE A 113 5.35 -10.09 -2.98
C ILE A 113 4.80 -10.12 -4.40
N TYR A 114 5.67 -10.00 -5.41
CA TYR A 114 5.24 -10.00 -6.80
C TYR A 114 6.18 -10.79 -7.71
N ASP A 115 5.68 -11.34 -8.80
CA ASP A 115 6.49 -11.95 -9.86
C ASP A 115 6.58 -11.02 -11.09
N PRO A 116 7.71 -10.32 -11.32
CA PRO A 116 7.85 -9.42 -12.46
C PRO A 116 7.76 -10.13 -13.82
N HIS A 117 7.94 -11.45 -13.87
CA HIS A 117 7.86 -12.25 -15.10
C HIS A 117 6.47 -12.84 -15.37
N SER A 118 5.54 -12.70 -14.42
CA SER A 118 4.15 -13.12 -14.56
C SER A 118 3.30 -12.12 -15.34
N ALA A 119 3.84 -10.94 -15.65
CA ALA A 119 3.09 -9.88 -16.29
C ALA A 119 2.59 -10.30 -17.68
N ASP A 120 1.28 -10.23 -17.91
CA ASP A 120 0.72 -10.39 -19.26
C ASP A 120 1.21 -9.23 -20.14
N GLY A 121 1.86 -9.55 -21.26
CA GLY A 121 2.56 -8.56 -22.10
C GLY A 121 1.70 -7.44 -22.69
N ASP A 122 0.37 -7.57 -22.62
CA ASP A 122 -0.62 -6.59 -23.07
C ASP A 122 -1.22 -5.73 -21.93
N ALA A 123 -1.02 -6.11 -20.66
CA ALA A 123 -1.62 -5.45 -19.49
C ALA A 123 -1.08 -4.05 -19.22
N ILE A 124 0.21 -3.85 -19.50
CA ILE A 124 0.85 -2.54 -19.39
C ILE A 124 1.09 -2.04 -20.80
N SER A 125 0.38 -0.98 -21.21
CA SER A 125 0.63 -0.27 -22.48
C SER A 125 2.00 0.42 -22.44
N LEU A 126 3.07 -0.37 -22.48
CA LEU A 126 4.44 0.11 -22.53
C LEU A 126 4.82 0.37 -23.99
N PRO A 127 5.49 1.50 -24.27
CA PRO A 127 6.17 1.66 -25.54
C PRO A 127 7.08 0.46 -25.81
N THR A 128 7.03 -0.09 -27.03
CA THR A 128 7.61 -1.38 -27.44
C THR A 128 9.13 -1.53 -27.24
N PHE A 129 9.82 -0.48 -26.77
CA PHE A 129 11.28 -0.38 -26.60
C PHE A 129 11.72 -0.26 -25.13
N ILE A 130 10.80 -0.42 -24.17
CA ILE A 130 11.09 -0.37 -22.73
C ILE A 130 10.88 -1.76 -22.11
N SER A 131 11.87 -2.29 -21.39
CA SER A 131 11.68 -3.50 -20.58
C SER A 131 11.04 -3.17 -19.23
N LEU A 132 10.26 -4.10 -18.69
CA LEU A 132 9.71 -3.99 -17.32
C LEU A 132 10.82 -3.72 -16.30
N ASP A 133 11.96 -4.39 -16.41
CA ASP A 133 13.12 -4.22 -15.51
C ASP A 133 13.69 -2.79 -15.50
N TRP A 134 13.78 -2.14 -16.67
CA TRP A 134 14.24 -0.75 -16.77
C TRP A 134 13.24 0.20 -16.09
N LEU A 135 11.95 -0.07 -16.29
CA LEU A 135 10.87 0.73 -15.70
C LEU A 135 10.88 0.62 -14.17
N VAL A 136 10.95 -0.60 -13.63
CA VAL A 136 11.04 -0.87 -12.18
C VAL A 136 12.25 -0.14 -11.58
N SER A 137 13.43 -0.25 -12.20
CA SER A 137 14.65 0.42 -11.72
C SER A 137 14.59 1.96 -11.74
N LYS A 138 13.84 2.55 -12.68
CA LYS A 138 13.72 3.99 -12.84
C LYS A 138 12.63 4.60 -11.99
N ILE A 139 11.59 3.84 -11.71
CA ILE A 139 10.39 4.31 -11.02
C ILE A 139 10.53 4.15 -9.50
N GLN A 140 11.28 3.15 -9.00
CA GLN A 140 11.51 2.89 -7.57
C GLN A 140 11.81 4.14 -6.73
N PRO A 141 12.77 5.02 -7.08
CA PRO A 141 13.10 6.17 -6.24
C PRO A 141 11.98 7.21 -6.16
N ARG A 142 11.18 7.34 -7.23
CA ARG A 142 10.03 8.26 -7.26
C ARG A 142 8.85 7.67 -6.50
N LEU A 143 8.60 6.36 -6.63
CA LEU A 143 7.57 5.66 -5.86
C LEU A 143 7.80 5.78 -4.36
N LEU A 144 9.04 5.74 -3.89
CA LEU A 144 9.33 5.90 -2.47
C LEU A 144 8.99 7.29 -1.93
N GLY A 145 9.27 8.35 -2.69
CA GLY A 145 8.89 9.71 -2.31
C GLY A 145 7.36 9.89 -2.25
N GLU A 146 6.67 9.40 -3.27
CA GLU A 146 5.21 9.40 -3.34
C GLU A 146 4.59 8.54 -2.22
N ALA A 147 5.14 7.35 -1.97
CA ALA A 147 4.71 6.48 -0.88
C ALA A 147 4.87 7.16 0.49
N LYS A 148 5.98 7.89 0.71
CA LYS A 148 6.16 8.67 1.95
C LYS A 148 5.06 9.73 2.09
N GLU A 149 4.65 10.40 1.02
CA GLU A 149 3.60 11.40 1.06
C GLU A 149 2.21 10.80 1.31
N VAL A 150 1.91 9.67 0.66
CA VAL A 150 0.68 8.89 0.91
C VAL A 150 0.62 8.46 2.37
N VAL A 151 1.70 7.88 2.88
CA VAL A 151 1.81 7.45 4.29
C VAL A 151 1.65 8.64 5.23
N ALA A 152 2.28 9.79 4.96
CA ALA A 152 2.14 10.98 5.80
C ALA A 152 0.68 11.47 5.87
N ARG A 153 -0.07 11.42 4.77
CA ARG A 153 -1.49 11.80 4.75
C ARG A 153 -2.36 10.78 5.48
N LEU A 154 -2.09 9.49 5.34
CA LEU A 154 -2.77 8.43 6.08
C LEU A 154 -2.53 8.57 7.59
N VAL A 155 -1.28 8.74 8.02
CA VAL A 155 -0.92 8.94 9.44
C VAL A 155 -1.61 10.19 9.98
N ALA A 156 -1.66 11.28 9.21
CA ALA A 156 -2.34 12.49 9.65
C ALA A 156 -3.85 12.32 9.82
N ASP A 157 -4.49 11.43 9.04
CA ASP A 157 -5.92 11.12 9.17
C ASP A 157 -6.20 10.21 10.37
N ILE A 158 -5.25 9.34 10.72
CA ILE A 158 -5.32 8.46 11.91
C ILE A 158 -5.05 9.25 13.20
N GLU A 159 -3.99 10.04 13.23
CA GLU A 159 -3.57 10.77 14.44
C GLU A 159 -4.35 12.07 14.63
N GLY A 160 -4.94 12.62 13.56
CA GLY A 160 -5.66 13.89 13.57
C GLY A 160 -4.75 15.12 13.43
N GLU A 161 -3.44 14.93 13.30
CA GLU A 161 -2.46 15.99 13.12
C GLU A 161 -1.38 15.64 12.10
N ARG A 162 -0.79 16.65 11.46
CA ARG A 162 0.30 16.44 10.50
C ARG A 162 1.64 16.48 11.20
N ARG A 163 2.47 15.48 10.94
CA ARG A 163 3.87 15.44 11.35
C ARG A 163 4.75 14.82 10.27
N GLU A 164 6.06 14.92 10.46
CA GLU A 164 7.00 14.14 9.69
C GLU A 164 6.89 12.66 10.08
N VAL A 165 6.81 11.79 9.07
CA VAL A 165 6.75 10.34 9.23
C VAL A 165 8.00 9.72 8.63
N ASP A 166 8.51 8.68 9.29
CA ASP A 166 9.60 7.88 8.74
C ASP A 166 9.02 6.65 8.06
N LEU A 167 9.36 6.48 6.78
CA LEU A 167 9.04 5.28 6.01
C LEU A 167 10.31 4.45 5.90
N ALA A 168 10.36 3.34 6.65
CA ALA A 168 11.44 2.38 6.52
C ALA A 168 11.15 1.42 5.37
N VAL A 169 12.11 1.27 4.47
CA VAL A 169 12.09 0.27 3.40
C VAL A 169 12.98 -0.89 3.84
N HIS A 170 12.38 -2.07 3.98
CA HIS A 170 13.10 -3.30 4.28
C HIS A 170 13.23 -4.08 2.98
N GLU A 171 14.32 -3.83 2.25
CA GLU A 171 14.69 -4.67 1.11
C GLU A 171 15.25 -5.99 1.67
N SER A 172 14.65 -7.12 1.31
CA SER A 172 15.31 -8.40 1.47
C SER A 172 15.95 -8.76 0.14
N PRO A 173 17.29 -8.75 0.01
CA PRO A 173 17.93 -9.42 -1.11
C PRO A 173 17.59 -10.90 -1.03
N GLN A 174 17.30 -11.54 -2.17
CA GLN A 174 17.32 -13.00 -2.28
C GLN A 174 18.77 -13.51 -2.31
#